data_AF-A0ABD1VQM1-F1
#
_entry.id   AF-A0ABD1VQM1-F1
#
_cell.length_a   1.000
_cell.length_b   1.000
_cell.length_c   1.000
_cell.angle_alpha   90.00
_cell.angle_beta   90.00
_cell.angle_gamma   90.00
#
_symmetry.space_group_name_H-M   'P 1'
#
loop_
_entity.id
_entity.type
_entity.pdbx_description
1 polymer ?
#
loop_
_entity_poly.entity_id
_entity_poly.type
_entity_poly.pdbx_seq_one_letter_code
_entity_poly.pdbx_strand_id
1 'polypeptide(L)'
;MKSKKLNDYLKCFHVAMPKPRDHKERPPCIPEDVLEAKAKKVEQATKKQINLENDLEDENGGADHSSMILFHVTMAAEEAEAAAEEVEAAAAVVEVVAVAVAVATAVVWKI
;
A
#
# COMPACT_ATOMS: atom_id res chain seq x y z
N MET A 1 5.14 -39.23 -29.94
CA MET A 1 4.19 -39.31 -28.81
C MET A 1 2.77 -39.24 -29.35
N LYS A 2 2.13 -40.39 -29.65
CA LYS A 2 0.73 -40.45 -30.08
C LYS A 2 -0.01 -41.34 -29.11
N SER A 3 -0.26 -40.84 -27.90
CA SER A 3 -1.08 -41.51 -26.91
C SER A 3 -2.53 -41.04 -27.02
N LYS A 4 -3.48 -41.98 -26.98
CA LYS A 4 -4.92 -41.70 -27.10
C LYS A 4 -5.44 -40.77 -26.00
N LYS A 5 -4.79 -40.80 -24.82
CA LYS A 5 -5.13 -39.97 -23.66
C LYS A 5 -4.86 -38.47 -23.85
N LEU A 6 -4.07 -38.06 -24.85
CA LEU A 6 -3.79 -36.63 -25.08
C LEU A 6 -5.04 -35.83 -25.43
N ASN A 7 -6.02 -36.46 -26.11
CA ASN A 7 -7.27 -35.80 -26.44
C ASN A 7 -8.13 -35.51 -25.20
N ASP A 8 -8.06 -36.36 -24.17
CA ASP A 8 -8.81 -36.16 -22.92
C ASP A 8 -8.33 -34.90 -22.17
N TYR A 9 -7.04 -34.58 -22.28
CA TYR A 9 -6.40 -33.40 -21.68
C TYR A 9 -6.28 -32.20 -22.63
N LEU A 10 -6.83 -32.28 -23.84
CA LEU A 10 -6.71 -31.21 -24.84
C LEU A 10 -7.23 -29.86 -24.32
N LYS A 11 -8.25 -29.90 -23.46
CA LYS A 11 -8.83 -28.72 -22.81
C LYS A 11 -7.88 -28.03 -21.82
N CYS A 12 -6.93 -28.76 -21.23
CA CYS A 12 -5.90 -28.19 -20.36
C CYS A 12 -4.85 -27.42 -21.17
N PHE A 13 -4.60 -27.84 -22.42
CA PHE A 13 -3.67 -27.17 -23.34
C PHE A 13 -4.33 -26.02 -24.10
N HIS A 14 -5.65 -26.09 -24.31
CA HIS A 14 -6.38 -25.03 -25.00
C HIS A 14 -6.64 -23.83 -24.07
N VAL A 15 -5.86 -22.77 -24.25
CA VAL A 15 -6.10 -21.47 -23.60
C VAL A 15 -7.08 -20.67 -24.45
N ALA A 16 -8.19 -20.22 -23.86
CA ALA A 16 -9.16 -19.38 -24.54
C ALA A 16 -8.61 -17.97 -24.76
N MET A 17 -8.71 -17.46 -25.99
CA MET A 17 -8.33 -16.08 -26.31
C MET A 17 -9.47 -15.12 -25.94
N PRO A 18 -9.19 -14.00 -25.26
CA PRO A 18 -10.23 -13.05 -24.88
C PRO A 18 -10.84 -12.38 -26.11
N LYS A 19 -12.17 -12.41 -26.21
CA LYS A 19 -12.89 -11.61 -27.20
C LYS A 19 -12.98 -10.16 -26.70
N PRO A 20 -12.86 -9.14 -27.58
CA PRO A 20 -13.04 -7.76 -27.17
C PRO A 20 -14.46 -7.58 -26.64
N ARG A 21 -14.58 -7.22 -25.36
CA ARG A 21 -15.87 -7.08 -24.69
C ARG A 21 -16.39 -5.63 -24.74
N ASP A 22 -15.52 -4.66 -24.45
CA ASP A 22 -15.83 -3.23 -24.33
C ASP A 22 -14.68 -2.37 -24.90
N HIS A 23 -14.91 -1.05 -25.02
CA HIS A 23 -13.88 -0.04 -25.36
C HIS A 23 -13.14 0.53 -24.12
N LYS A 24 -13.22 -0.13 -22.96
CA LYS A 24 -12.58 0.32 -21.72
C LYS A 24 -11.34 -0.50 -21.43
N GLU A 25 -10.25 0.17 -21.10
CA GLU A 25 -9.05 -0.50 -20.61
C GLU A 25 -9.27 -1.01 -19.18
N ARG A 26 -8.86 -2.26 -18.93
CA ARG A 26 -8.90 -2.91 -17.62
C ARG A 26 -7.47 -3.30 -17.23
N PRO A 27 -6.61 -2.32 -16.95
CA PRO A 27 -5.23 -2.60 -16.57
C PRO A 27 -5.20 -3.37 -15.24
N PRO A 28 -4.18 -4.23 -15.02
CA PRO A 28 -3.99 -4.87 -13.73
C PRO A 28 -3.67 -3.81 -12.66
N CYS A 29 -4.37 -3.85 -11.53
CA CYS A 29 -4.09 -2.98 -10.39
C CYS A 29 -2.97 -3.61 -9.56
N ILE A 30 -1.71 -3.25 -9.85
CA ILE A 30 -0.55 -3.65 -9.06
C ILE A 30 -0.02 -2.38 -8.38
N PRO A 31 0.06 -2.34 -7.04
CA PRO A 31 0.59 -1.19 -6.33
C PRO A 31 2.09 -1.01 -6.61
N GLU A 32 2.54 0.24 -6.64
CA GLU A 32 3.92 0.62 -6.99
C GLU A 32 4.94 0.02 -6.01
N ASP A 33 4.61 -0.02 -4.72
CA ASP A 33 5.45 -0.59 -3.66
C ASP A 33 5.84 -2.05 -3.92
N VAL A 34 4.92 -2.84 -4.50
CA VAL A 34 5.17 -4.24 -4.82
C VAL A 34 6.10 -4.38 -6.02
N LEU A 35 6.04 -3.45 -6.99
CA LEU A 35 6.95 -3.42 -8.13
C LEU A 35 8.37 -3.06 -7.67
N GLU A 36 8.50 -2.04 -6.82
CA GLU A 36 9.78 -1.65 -6.24
C GLU A 36 10.38 -2.75 -5.34
N ALA A 37 9.57 -3.36 -4.48
CA ALA A 37 10.03 -4.45 -3.61
C ALA A 37 10.52 -5.66 -4.41
N LYS A 38 9.87 -5.97 -5.54
CA LYS A 38 10.32 -7.04 -6.45
C LYS A 38 11.65 -6.69 -7.12
N ALA A 39 11.83 -5.45 -7.57
CA ALA A 39 13.11 -4.99 -8.14
C ALA A 39 14.23 -5.03 -7.09
N LYS A 40 13.97 -4.51 -5.89
CA LYS A 40 14.91 -4.51 -4.75
C LYS A 40 15.28 -5.93 -4.32
N LYS A 41 14.36 -6.90 -4.30
CA LYS A 41 14.67 -8.31 -3.97
C LYS A 41 15.62 -8.97 -4.98
N VAL A 42 15.54 -8.61 -6.26
CA VAL A 42 16.46 -9.10 -7.28
C VAL A 42 17.87 -8.51 -7.10
N GLU A 43 17.97 -7.26 -6.65
CA GLU A 43 19.25 -6.56 -6.42
C GLU A 43 19.87 -6.82 -5.02
N GLN A 44 19.05 -7.06 -3.99
CA GLN A 44 19.45 -7.14 -2.58
C GLN A 44 19.60 -8.57 -2.04
N ALA A 45 19.61 -9.59 -2.91
CA ALA A 45 19.90 -10.97 -2.53
C ALA A 45 21.21 -11.15 -1.71
N THR A 46 22.04 -10.10 -1.60
CA THR A 46 23.30 -10.09 -0.87
C THR A 46 23.38 -9.19 0.37
N LYS A 47 22.40 -8.32 0.70
CA LYS A 47 22.67 -7.23 1.65
C LYS A 47 21.82 -7.12 2.93
N LYS A 48 20.52 -7.41 2.93
CA LYS A 48 19.71 -7.43 4.16
C LYS A 48 18.51 -8.36 3.96
N GLN A 49 18.44 -9.46 4.70
CA GLN A 49 17.20 -10.24 4.76
C GLN A 49 16.19 -9.44 5.57
N ILE A 50 14.96 -9.38 5.08
CA ILE A 50 13.83 -8.84 5.85
C ILE A 50 13.49 -9.94 6.85
N ASN A 51 13.61 -9.64 8.14
CA ASN A 51 13.24 -10.59 9.18
C ASN A 51 11.75 -10.91 9.04
N LEU A 52 11.44 -12.17 8.81
CA LEU A 52 10.06 -12.66 8.80
C LEU A 52 9.62 -12.94 10.24
N GLU A 53 8.32 -13.05 10.44
CA GLU A 53 7.75 -13.37 11.75
C GLU A 53 8.32 -14.68 12.30
N ASN A 54 8.59 -15.66 11.43
CA ASN A 54 9.25 -16.90 11.82
C ASN A 54 10.68 -16.68 12.35
N ASP A 55 11.46 -15.79 11.74
CA ASP A 55 12.82 -15.51 12.20
C ASP A 55 12.81 -14.84 13.58
N LEU A 56 11.82 -13.97 13.82
CA LEU A 56 11.62 -13.30 15.12
C LEU A 56 11.14 -14.26 16.21
N GLU A 57 10.30 -15.24 15.86
CA GLU A 57 9.85 -16.28 16.79
C GLU A 57 10.99 -17.22 17.21
N ASP A 58 11.86 -17.59 16.28
CA ASP A 58 13.05 -18.41 16.55
C ASP A 58 14.03 -17.70 17.50
N GLU A 59 14.17 -16.38 17.38
CA GLU A 59 14.99 -15.55 18.30
C GLU A 59 14.37 -15.44 19.71
N ASN A 60 13.03 -15.40 19.81
CA ASN A 60 12.30 -15.12 21.05
C ASN A 60 11.91 -16.36 21.88
N GLY A 61 12.37 -17.55 21.50
CA GLY A 61 12.16 -18.78 22.27
C GLY A 61 11.24 -19.82 21.62
N GLY A 62 10.97 -19.70 20.32
CA GLY A 62 10.27 -20.70 19.52
C GLY A 62 8.74 -20.64 19.61
N ALA A 63 8.08 -21.73 19.21
CA ALA A 63 6.63 -21.84 18.96
C ALA A 63 5.69 -21.49 20.13
N ASP A 64 6.25 -21.21 21.30
CA ASP A 64 5.54 -20.87 22.53
C ASP A 64 5.39 -19.33 22.70
N HIS A 65 6.00 -18.53 21.81
CA HIS A 65 5.91 -17.08 21.83
C HIS A 65 4.53 -16.60 21.32
N SER A 66 3.82 -15.81 22.13
CA SER A 66 2.54 -15.22 21.73
C SER A 66 2.76 -14.08 20.75
N SER A 67 2.48 -14.30 19.46
CA SER A 67 2.48 -13.23 18.46
C SER A 67 1.39 -12.20 18.77
N MET A 68 1.79 -10.96 19.05
CA MET A 68 0.84 -9.88 19.35
C MET A 68 0.17 -9.39 18.06
N ILE A 69 -1.08 -9.82 17.84
CA ILE A 69 -1.93 -9.38 16.72
C ILE A 69 -2.15 -7.86 16.72
N LEU A 70 -2.22 -7.25 17.91
CA LEU A 70 -2.51 -5.83 18.07
C LEU A 70 -1.39 -4.91 17.53
N PHE A 71 -0.12 -5.33 17.64
CA PHE A 71 1.03 -4.51 17.23
C PHE A 71 1.04 -4.22 15.72
N HIS A 72 0.62 -5.20 14.91
CA HIS A 72 0.59 -5.06 13.45
C HIS A 72 -0.53 -4.11 12.96
N VAL A 73 -1.56 -3.89 13.77
CA VAL A 73 -2.71 -3.05 13.42
C VAL A 73 -2.49 -1.59 13.83
N THR A 74 -1.78 -1.33 14.93
CA THR A 74 -1.63 0.03 15.48
C THR A 74 -0.50 0.83 14.83
N MET A 75 0.59 0.20 14.41
CA MET A 75 1.70 0.91 13.73
C MET A 75 1.25 1.56 12.41
N ALA A 76 0.30 0.95 11.71
CA ALA A 76 -0.32 1.52 10.51
C ALA A 76 -1.24 2.73 10.81
N ALA A 77 -1.70 2.87 12.06
CA ALA A 77 -2.56 3.97 12.49
C ALA A 77 -1.74 5.15 13.04
N GLU A 78 -0.62 4.89 13.73
CA GLU A 78 0.26 5.93 14.29
C GLU A 78 0.98 6.74 13.19
N GLU A 79 1.37 6.10 12.07
CA GLU A 79 1.89 6.82 10.89
C GLU A 79 0.82 7.71 10.23
N ALA A 80 -0.46 7.36 10.33
CA ALA A 80 -1.56 8.17 9.82
C ALA A 80 -1.90 9.35 10.75
N GLU A 81 -1.68 9.21 12.07
CA GLU A 81 -1.92 10.26 13.06
C GLU A 81 -0.82 11.33 13.01
N ALA A 82 0.44 10.95 12.75
CA ALA A 82 1.54 11.90 12.53
C ALA A 82 1.33 12.81 11.30
N ALA A 83 0.67 12.32 10.24
CA ALA A 83 0.28 13.13 9.09
C ALA A 83 -0.94 14.03 9.36
N ALA A 84 -1.76 13.71 10.38
CA ALA A 84 -2.90 14.52 10.77
C ALA A 84 -2.48 15.76 11.59
N GLU A 85 -1.38 15.70 12.33
CA GLU A 85 -0.85 16.84 13.10
C GLU A 85 -0.36 17.98 12.18
N GLU A 86 0.18 17.67 11.00
CA GLU A 86 0.53 18.72 10.01
C GLU A 86 -0.69 19.36 9.35
N VAL A 87 -1.83 18.64 9.25
CA VAL A 87 -3.08 19.20 8.72
C VAL A 87 -3.78 20.11 9.75
N GLU A 88 -3.70 19.78 11.04
CA GLU A 88 -4.20 20.66 12.12
C GLU A 88 -3.41 21.98 12.19
N ALA A 89 -2.09 21.92 12.01
CA ALA A 89 -1.26 23.13 11.92
C ALA A 89 -1.64 24.02 10.72
N ALA A 90 -2.00 23.42 9.57
CA ALA A 90 -2.46 24.17 8.41
C ALA A 90 -3.87 24.79 8.62
N ALA A 91 -4.78 24.09 9.30
CA ALA A 91 -6.12 24.60 9.62
C ALA A 91 -6.07 25.85 10.51
N ALA A 92 -5.17 25.86 11.51
CA ALA A 92 -4.96 27.03 12.38
C ALA A 92 -4.47 28.27 11.60
N VAL A 93 -3.58 28.08 10.61
CA VAL A 93 -3.10 29.18 9.74
C VAL A 93 -4.23 29.74 8.87
N VAL A 94 -5.11 28.87 8.36
CA VAL A 94 -6.26 29.30 7.54
C VAL A 94 -7.24 30.16 8.35
N GLU A 95 -7.57 29.79 9.59
CA GLU A 95 -8.44 30.61 10.45
C GLU A 95 -7.81 31.98 10.77
N VAL A 96 -6.53 32.02 11.13
CA VAL A 96 -5.84 33.28 11.46
C VAL A 96 -5.78 34.21 10.24
N VAL A 97 -5.51 33.67 9.05
CA VAL A 97 -5.49 34.43 7.80
C VAL A 97 -6.89 34.96 7.45
N ALA A 98 -7.94 34.14 7.61
CA ALA A 98 -9.32 34.56 7.35
C ALA A 98 -9.74 35.72 8.28
N VAL A 99 -9.39 35.65 9.58
CA VAL A 99 -9.66 36.73 10.53
C VAL A 99 -8.90 38.00 10.17
N ALA A 100 -7.62 37.90 9.80
CA ALA A 100 -6.81 39.06 9.42
C ALA A 100 -7.36 39.76 8.17
N VAL A 101 -7.80 39.00 7.16
CA VAL A 101 -8.41 39.53 5.94
C VAL A 101 -9.76 40.22 6.24
N ALA A 102 -10.58 39.63 7.12
CA ALA A 102 -11.84 40.24 7.53
C ALA A 102 -11.63 41.56 8.31
N VAL A 103 -10.64 41.61 9.20
CA VAL A 103 -10.29 42.84 9.93
C VAL A 103 -9.75 43.90 8.96
N ALA A 104 -8.84 43.54 8.06
CA ALA A 104 -8.28 44.48 7.09
C ALA A 104 -9.35 45.08 6.16
N THR A 105 -10.26 44.26 5.65
CA THR A 105 -11.37 44.72 4.81
C THR A 105 -12.35 45.61 5.59
N ALA A 106 -12.63 45.29 6.86
CA ALA A 106 -13.46 46.13 7.73
C ALA A 106 -12.82 47.49 8.02
N VAL A 107 -11.49 47.54 8.24
CA VAL A 107 -10.77 48.81 8.44
C VAL A 107 -10.77 49.65 7.17
N VAL A 108 -10.55 49.02 6.01
CA VAL A 108 -10.58 49.71 4.70
C VAL A 108 -11.97 50.29 4.39
N TRP A 109 -13.06 49.62 4.80
CA TRP A 109 -14.42 50.10 4.60
C TRP A 109 -14.93 51.07 5.68
N LYS A 110 -14.14 51.37 6.72
CA LYS A 110 -14.50 52.30 7.80
C LYS A 110 -13.84 53.68 7.65
N ILE A 111 -12.95 53.85 6.66
CA ILE A 111 -12.31 55.11 6.23
C ILE A 111 -13.10 55.65 5.03
#